data_AF-A0A0D0LEG4-F1
#
_entry.id   AF-A0A0D0LEG4-F1
#
_cell.length_a   1.000
_cell.length_b   1.000
_cell.length_c   1.000
_cell.angle_alpha   90.00
_cell.angle_beta   90.00
_cell.angle_gamma   90.00
#
_symmetry.space_group_name_H-M   'P 1'
#
loop_
_entity.id
_entity.type
_entity.pdbx_description
1 polymer ?
#
loop_
_entity_poly.entity_id
_entity_poly.type
_entity_poly.pdbx_seq_one_letter_code
_entity_poly.pdbx_strand_id
1 'polypeptide(L)'
;MVFAVRAPSLMDAEIFTDEGVARLYASTIAESSIVESPLRTSLDGADLIVERTVVVSAGQVVADSTRTTWNFRDPGTSAPGVDVESYRCRSRHWHILGFGSDESAVFSATRDAVQRAINDADVSVVVTASMDRNRCA
;
A
#
# COMPACT_ATOMS: atom_id res chain seq x y z
N MET A 1 -4.68 -11.83 1.07
CA MET A 1 -5.74 -10.82 0.90
C MET A 1 -5.88 -10.15 2.23
N VAL A 2 -5.77 -8.82 2.24
CA VAL A 2 -5.97 -8.00 3.42
C VAL A 2 -7.15 -7.08 3.21
N PHE A 3 -7.64 -6.55 4.31
CA PHE A 3 -8.80 -5.67 4.36
C PHE A 3 -8.32 -4.34 4.93
N ALA A 4 -8.34 -3.30 4.10
CA ALA A 4 -7.96 -1.95 4.51
C ALA A 4 -9.23 -1.18 4.91
N VAL A 5 -9.33 -0.79 6.17
CA VAL A 5 -10.39 0.09 6.67
C VAL A 5 -9.97 1.54 6.50
N ARG A 6 -10.80 2.32 5.84
CA ARG A 6 -10.57 3.74 5.57
C ARG A 6 -11.74 4.56 6.05
N ALA A 7 -11.47 5.68 6.70
CA ALA A 7 -12.51 6.64 7.09
C ALA A 7 -11.96 8.07 7.00
N PRO A 8 -12.81 9.10 6.84
CA PRO A 8 -12.38 10.50 6.86
C PRO A 8 -11.69 10.91 8.15
N SER A 9 -12.05 10.28 9.27
CA SER A 9 -11.45 10.49 10.59
C SER A 9 -10.10 9.81 10.77
N LEU A 10 -9.73 8.88 9.87
CA LEU A 10 -8.44 8.21 9.90
C LEU A 10 -7.46 8.96 9.01
N MET A 11 -6.29 9.31 9.56
CA MET A 11 -5.22 9.88 8.74
C MET A 11 -4.68 8.88 7.73
N ASP A 12 -4.63 7.59 8.11
CA ASP A 12 -4.14 6.48 7.28
C ASP A 12 -5.12 5.29 7.29
N ALA A 13 -5.01 4.39 6.31
CA ALA A 13 -5.83 3.18 6.26
C ALA A 13 -5.33 2.14 7.28
N GLU A 14 -6.24 1.55 8.06
CA GLU A 14 -5.91 0.47 9.00
C GLU A 14 -6.00 -0.88 8.29
N ILE A 15 -4.98 -1.72 8.40
CA ILE A 15 -4.85 -2.97 7.62
C ILE A 15 -5.11 -4.19 8.49
N PHE A 16 -5.99 -5.08 8.02
CA PHE A 16 -6.36 -6.31 8.71
C PHE A 16 -6.13 -7.54 7.83
N THR A 17 -5.66 -8.64 8.42
CA THR A 17 -5.52 -9.95 7.77
C THR A 17 -6.81 -10.77 7.79
N ASP A 18 -7.75 -10.40 8.65
CA ASP A 18 -9.04 -11.05 8.84
C ASP A 18 -10.19 -10.11 8.50
N GLU A 19 -11.11 -10.56 7.66
CA GLU A 19 -12.26 -9.78 7.19
C GLU A 19 -13.22 -9.43 8.32
N GLY A 20 -13.48 -10.38 9.23
CA GLY A 20 -14.38 -10.21 10.35
C GLY A 20 -13.87 -9.14 11.31
N VAL A 21 -12.57 -9.15 11.61
CA VAL A 21 -11.92 -8.12 12.44
C VAL A 21 -11.96 -6.75 11.75
N ALA A 22 -11.69 -6.69 10.44
CA ALA A 22 -11.82 -5.46 9.67
C ALA A 22 -13.24 -4.89 9.70
N ARG A 23 -14.26 -5.75 9.57
CA ARG A 23 -15.68 -5.37 9.65
C ARG A 23 -16.07 -4.88 11.03
N LEU A 24 -15.61 -5.56 12.08
CA LEU A 24 -15.84 -5.13 13.46
C LEU A 24 -15.22 -3.75 13.70
N TYR A 25 -13.97 -3.54 13.29
CA TYR A 25 -13.30 -2.25 13.43
C TYR A 25 -13.99 -1.14 12.61
N ALA A 26 -14.29 -1.40 11.34
CA ALA A 26 -15.03 -0.47 10.48
C ALA A 26 -16.38 -0.06 11.10
N SER A 27 -17.10 -0.99 11.72
CA SER A 27 -18.38 -0.67 12.38
C SER A 27 -18.28 0.35 13.53
N THR A 28 -17.08 0.54 14.08
CA THR A 28 -16.83 1.52 15.15
C THR A 28 -16.48 2.91 14.63
N ILE A 29 -16.26 3.06 13.32
CA ILE A 29 -15.81 4.31 12.70
C ILE A 29 -16.85 4.76 11.68
N ALA A 30 -17.42 5.94 11.92
CA ALA A 30 -18.38 6.55 11.02
C ALA A 30 -17.77 6.78 9.63
N GLU A 31 -18.59 6.54 8.58
CA GLU A 31 -18.19 6.75 7.18
C GLU A 31 -16.96 5.90 6.77
N SER A 32 -16.75 4.77 7.45
CA SER A 32 -15.67 3.86 7.09
C SER A 32 -16.04 2.96 5.92
N SER A 33 -15.03 2.58 5.15
CA SER A 33 -15.13 1.65 4.02
C SER A 33 -14.04 0.60 4.13
N ILE A 34 -14.36 -0.62 3.69
CA ILE A 34 -13.41 -1.72 3.64
C ILE A 34 -13.03 -1.92 2.19
N VAL A 35 -11.73 -1.85 1.92
CA VAL A 35 -11.16 -2.16 0.61
C VAL A 35 -10.41 -3.47 0.73
N GLU A 36 -10.88 -4.48 0.00
CA GLU A 36 -10.11 -5.71 -0.20
C GLU A 36 -8.89 -5.38 -1.05
N SER A 37 -7.72 -5.76 -0.54
CA SER A 37 -6.46 -5.58 -1.24
C SER A 37 -5.75 -6.93 -1.37
N PRO A 38 -5.21 -7.24 -2.56
CA PRO A 38 -4.46 -8.47 -2.77
C PRO A 38 -3.11 -8.47 -2.05
N LEU A 39 -2.75 -7.43 -1.28
CA LEU A 39 -1.57 -7.43 -0.40
C LEU A 39 -1.47 -8.79 0.30
N ARG A 40 -0.33 -9.44 0.13
CA ARG A 40 0.01 -10.69 0.77
C ARG A 40 0.69 -10.30 2.07
N THR A 41 -0.04 -10.45 3.17
CA THR A 41 0.52 -10.39 4.53
C THR A 41 1.49 -11.52 4.87
N SER A 42 2.10 -12.16 3.88
CA SER A 42 3.26 -13.01 4.11
C SER A 42 4.50 -12.14 4.27
N LEU A 43 4.50 -11.32 5.33
CA LEU A 43 5.72 -10.71 5.87
C LEU A 43 6.53 -11.74 6.68
N ASP A 44 6.03 -12.97 6.79
CA ASP A 44 6.61 -14.06 7.57
C ASP A 44 8.07 -14.27 7.18
N GLY A 45 8.92 -13.77 8.07
CA GLY A 45 10.36 -13.82 7.94
C GLY A 45 10.99 -12.71 7.10
N ALA A 46 10.41 -11.55 6.79
CA ALA A 46 11.23 -10.47 6.22
C ALA A 46 12.19 -9.88 7.29
N ASP A 47 13.50 -9.75 7.00
CA ASP A 47 14.45 -9.02 7.88
C ASP A 47 14.30 -7.50 7.74
N LEU A 48 13.89 -7.06 6.56
CA LEU A 48 13.75 -5.67 6.21
C LEU A 48 12.37 -5.44 5.60
N ILE A 49 11.72 -4.38 6.07
CA ILE A 49 10.51 -3.83 5.50
C ILE A 49 10.77 -2.36 5.18
N VAL A 50 10.52 -1.96 3.94
CA VAL A 50 10.58 -0.58 3.46
C VAL A 50 9.18 -0.16 3.04
N GLU A 51 8.59 0.71 3.85
CA GLU A 51 7.32 1.37 3.56
C GLU A 51 7.62 2.72 2.91
N ARG A 52 7.04 2.97 1.74
CA ARG A 52 7.19 4.23 1.03
C ARG A 52 5.84 4.74 0.58
N THR A 53 5.50 5.94 1.01
CA THR A 53 4.29 6.64 0.59
C THR A 53 4.71 7.75 -0.36
N VAL A 54 4.20 7.72 -1.59
CA VAL A 54 4.51 8.73 -2.61
C VAL A 54 3.25 9.37 -3.15
N VAL A 55 3.31 10.67 -3.39
CA VAL A 55 2.29 11.41 -4.12
C VAL A 55 2.82 11.72 -5.50
N VAL A 56 2.12 11.24 -6.53
CA VAL A 56 2.49 11.43 -7.93
C VAL A 56 1.50 12.37 -8.61
N SER A 57 2.00 13.42 -9.26
CA SER A 57 1.20 14.37 -10.01
C SER A 57 1.93 14.75 -11.30
N ALA A 58 1.24 14.70 -12.43
CA ALA A 58 1.79 15.04 -13.76
C ALA A 58 3.12 14.33 -14.07
N GLY A 59 3.16 13.00 -13.86
CA GLY A 59 4.35 12.20 -14.12
C GLY A 59 5.53 12.47 -13.18
N GLN A 60 5.32 13.13 -12.04
CA GLN A 60 6.38 13.45 -11.08
C GLN A 60 5.98 13.13 -9.64
N VAL A 61 6.95 12.73 -8.82
CA VAL A 61 6.76 12.58 -7.37
C VAL A 61 6.82 13.97 -6.73
N VAL A 62 5.73 14.40 -6.11
CA VAL A 62 5.60 15.70 -5.43
C VAL A 62 5.68 15.59 -3.91
N ALA A 63 5.50 14.39 -3.37
CA ALA A 63 5.79 14.09 -1.96
C ALA A 63 6.26 12.64 -1.85
N ASP A 64 7.19 12.39 -0.93
CA ASP A 64 7.80 11.09 -0.72
C ASP A 64 8.20 10.95 0.75
N SER A 65 7.65 9.93 1.41
CA SER A 65 8.04 9.57 2.77
C SER A 65 8.40 8.10 2.80
N THR A 66 9.55 7.78 3.38
CA THR A 66 10.01 6.40 3.56
C THR A 66 10.14 6.10 5.04
N ARG A 67 9.67 4.92 5.45
CA ARG A 67 9.86 4.32 6.76
C ARG A 67 10.48 2.95 6.58
N THR A 68 11.47 2.64 7.42
CA THR A 68 12.16 1.36 7.39
C THR A 68 12.00 0.65 8.72
N THR A 69 11.70 -0.63 8.68
CA THR A 69 11.59 -1.51 9.85
C THR A 69 12.53 -2.69 9.65
N TRP A 70 13.41 -2.93 10.62
CA TRP A 70 14.31 -4.08 10.65
C TRP A 70 13.81 -5.10 11.67
N ASN A 71 13.59 -6.32 11.21
CA ASN A 71 13.22 -7.45 12.05
C ASN A 71 14.43 -8.36 12.21
N PHE A 72 14.92 -8.50 13.45
CA PHE A 72 16.00 -9.45 13.73
C PHE A 72 15.40 -10.84 13.90
N ARG A 73 15.77 -11.76 13.02
CA ARG A 73 15.24 -13.12 13.03
C ARG A 73 15.97 -14.07 13.96
N ASP A 74 15.24 -15.10 14.37
CA ASP A 74 15.83 -16.30 14.96
C ASP A 74 16.71 -17.02 13.91
N PRO A 75 17.94 -17.45 14.27
CA PRO A 75 18.92 -18.06 13.35
C PRO A 75 18.50 -19.36 12.63
N GLY A 76 17.26 -19.85 12.80
CA GLY A 76 16.76 -21.10 12.23
C GLY A 76 15.77 -20.94 11.07
N THR A 77 15.42 -19.72 10.69
CA THR A 77 14.35 -19.45 9.71
C THR A 77 14.93 -19.05 8.36
N SER A 78 14.49 -19.69 7.27
CA SER A 78 14.94 -19.35 5.92
C SER A 78 14.53 -17.93 5.54
N ALA A 79 15.46 -17.17 4.95
CA ALA A 79 15.18 -15.88 4.34
C ALA A 79 14.14 -15.97 3.21
N PRO A 80 12.98 -15.27 3.29
CA PRO A 80 12.17 -15.06 2.11
C PRO A 80 12.95 -14.18 1.13
N GLY A 81 12.71 -14.40 -0.16
CA GLY A 81 13.22 -13.54 -1.21
C GLY A 81 12.65 -12.13 -1.13
N VAL A 82 13.15 -11.22 -1.97
CA VAL A 82 12.62 -9.87 -2.09
C VAL A 82 11.27 -9.89 -2.79
N ASP A 83 10.30 -9.20 -2.21
CA ASP A 83 8.99 -8.95 -2.81
C ASP A 83 8.60 -7.48 -2.60
N VAL A 84 7.73 -6.99 -3.49
CA VAL A 84 7.23 -5.61 -3.45
C VAL A 84 5.77 -5.56 -3.80
N GLU A 85 5.02 -4.86 -2.97
CA GLU A 85 3.61 -4.60 -3.15
C GLU A 85 3.36 -3.11 -3.29
N SER A 86 2.42 -2.73 -4.15
CA SER A 86 2.02 -1.34 -4.30
C SER A 86 0.51 -1.22 -4.40
N TYR A 87 -0.05 -0.17 -3.80
CA TYR A 87 -1.46 0.13 -3.90
C TYR A 87 -1.71 1.63 -3.92
N ARG A 88 -2.80 2.02 -4.59
CA ARG A 88 -3.19 3.42 -4.75
C ARG A 88 -4.32 3.73 -3.77
N CYS A 89 -4.14 4.69 -2.86
CA CYS A 89 -5.16 5.05 -1.87
C CYS A 89 -6.07 6.21 -2.32
N ARG A 90 -5.56 7.14 -3.13
CA ARG A 90 -6.31 8.23 -3.79
C ARG A 90 -5.78 8.40 -5.21
N SER A 91 -6.42 9.20 -6.05
CA SER A 91 -6.04 9.35 -7.48
C SER A 91 -4.56 9.66 -7.75
N ARG A 92 -3.83 10.15 -6.73
CA ARG A 92 -2.41 10.50 -6.79
C ARG A 92 -1.54 9.91 -5.67
N HIS A 93 -2.11 9.16 -4.74
CA HIS A 93 -1.39 8.68 -3.56
C HIS A 93 -1.12 7.19 -3.65
N TRP A 94 0.15 6.81 -3.60
CA TRP A 94 0.63 5.45 -3.69
C TRP A 94 1.32 5.06 -2.39
N HIS A 95 1.04 3.85 -1.94
CA HIS A 95 1.75 3.18 -0.87
C HIS A 95 2.47 1.99 -1.47
N ILE A 96 3.74 1.87 -1.15
CA ILE A 96 4.65 0.86 -1.67
C ILE A 96 5.31 0.19 -0.48
N LEU A 97 5.25 -1.13 -0.43
CA LEU A 97 5.80 -1.96 0.62
C LEU A 97 6.81 -2.90 -0.03
N GLY A 98 8.08 -2.75 0.28
CA GLY A 98 9.10 -3.75 -0.07
C GLY A 98 9.50 -4.55 1.15
N PHE A 99 9.72 -5.83 0.98
CA PHE A 99 10.19 -6.67 2.07
C PHE A 99 11.11 -7.79 1.58
N GLY A 100 12.02 -8.22 2.44
CA GLY A 100 13.02 -9.25 2.12
C GLY A 100 14.15 -9.28 3.13
N SER A 101 15.20 -10.05 2.83
CA SER A 101 16.42 -10.12 3.64
C SER A 101 17.60 -9.32 3.08
N ASP A 102 17.56 -8.98 1.80
CA ASP A 102 18.60 -8.21 1.11
C ASP A 102 18.18 -6.74 1.01
N GLU A 103 18.86 -5.89 1.78
CA GLU A 103 18.60 -4.47 1.83
C GLU A 103 18.65 -3.80 0.46
N SER A 104 19.73 -4.05 -0.28
CA SER A 104 19.95 -3.42 -1.59
C SER A 104 18.85 -3.82 -2.57
N ALA A 105 18.49 -5.10 -2.58
CA ALA A 105 17.43 -5.61 -3.44
C ALA A 105 16.05 -5.05 -3.08
N VAL A 106 15.71 -4.95 -1.79
CA VAL A 106 14.44 -4.36 -1.32
C VAL A 106 14.35 -2.87 -1.70
N PHE A 107 15.42 -2.09 -1.47
CA PHE A 107 15.44 -0.68 -1.87
C PHE A 107 15.40 -0.48 -3.39
N SER A 108 16.02 -1.37 -4.16
CA SER A 108 15.94 -1.32 -5.63
C SER A 108 14.51 -1.60 -6.09
N ALA A 109 13.91 -2.69 -5.60
CA ALA A 109 12.59 -3.11 -6.03
C ALA A 109 11.50 -2.08 -5.65
N THR A 110 11.62 -1.44 -4.48
CA THR A 110 10.72 -0.35 -4.08
C THR A 110 10.89 0.91 -4.95
N ARG A 111 12.12 1.25 -5.35
CA ARG A 111 12.36 2.33 -6.33
C ARG A 111 11.71 2.03 -7.67
N ASP A 112 11.84 0.79 -8.17
CA ASP A 112 11.23 0.38 -9.43
C ASP A 112 9.70 0.44 -9.36
N ALA A 113 9.10 0.13 -8.20
CA ALA A 113 7.67 0.29 -7.96
C ALA A 113 7.22 1.77 -7.97
N VAL A 114 8.02 2.68 -7.42
CA VAL A 114 7.76 4.13 -7.53
C VAL A 114 7.78 4.56 -8.99
N GLN A 115 8.74 4.07 -9.78
CA GLN A 115 8.81 4.42 -11.20
C GLN A 115 7.59 3.91 -11.99
N ARG A 116 7.07 2.71 -11.65
CA ARG A 116 5.80 2.23 -12.22
C ARG A 116 4.63 3.12 -11.82
N ALA A 117 4.54 3.54 -10.56
CA ALA A 117 3.51 4.47 -10.09
C ALA A 117 3.54 5.83 -10.80
N ILE A 118 4.75 6.31 -11.16
CA ILE A 118 4.94 7.50 -11.98
C ILE A 118 4.34 7.31 -13.38
N ASN A 119 4.72 6.21 -14.04
CA ASN A 119 4.27 5.92 -15.39
C ASN A 119 2.75 5.72 -15.45
N ASP A 120 2.17 5.03 -14.46
CA ASP A 120 0.72 4.81 -14.36
C ASP A 120 -0.07 6.11 -14.13
N ALA A 121 0.51 7.09 -13.46
CA ALA A 121 -0.13 8.40 -13.26
C ALA A 121 -0.11 9.28 -14.53
N ASP A 122 0.80 8.99 -15.46
CA ASP A 122 0.91 9.68 -16.75
C ASP A 122 -0.01 9.05 -17.82
N VAL A 123 -0.35 7.76 -17.65
CA VAL A 123 -1.41 7.07 -18.43
C VAL A 123 -2.79 7.43 -17.87
N SER A 124 -3.09 8.73 -17.78
CA SER A 124 -4.48 9.17 -17.68
C SER A 124 -5.11 9.14 -19.08
N VAL A 125 -5.36 7.94 -19.61
CA VAL A 125 -6.38 7.79 -20.66
C VAL A 125 -7.70 8.21 -20.02
N VAL A 126 -8.16 9.40 -20.38
CA VAL A 126 -9.51 9.89 -20.05
C VAL A 126 -10.50 8.96 -20.77
N VAL A 127 -10.90 7.88 -20.11
CA VAL A 127 -12.16 7.23 -20.43
C VAL A 127 -13.24 8.01 -19.68
N THR A 128 -13.71 9.09 -20.30
CA THR A 128 -14.99 9.70 -19.95
C THR A 128 -16.09 8.72 -20.33
N ALA A 129 -16.38 7.76 -19.45
CA ALA A 129 -17.69 7.15 -19.36
C ALA A 129 -18.49 8.00 -18.37
N SER A 130 -19.20 8.98 -18.91
CA SER A 130 -20.27 9.69 -18.22
C SER A 130 -21.33 8.67 -17.79
N MET A 131 -21.50 8.45 -16.48
CA MET A 131 -22.82 8.22 -15.89
C MET A 131 -22.89 8.84 -14.49
N ASP A 132 -23.82 9.79 -14.42
CA ASP A 132 -24.54 10.43 -13.33
C ASP A 132 -24.04 10.55 -11.89
N ARG A 133 -24.27 11.77 -11.43
CA ARG A 133 -24.16 12.33 -10.09
C ARG A 133 -25.15 11.64 -9.16
N ASN A 134 -24.67 11.04 -8.07
CA ASN A 134 -24.97 11.50 -6.70
C ASN A 134 -24.63 10.46 -5.65
N ARG A 135 -24.00 10.98 -4.59
CA ARG A 135 -24.00 10.48 -3.21
C ARG A 135 -23.14 9.25 -2.95
N CYS A 136 -21.85 9.55 -2.78
CA CYS A 136 -21.13 9.02 -1.63
C CYS A 136 -21.98 9.26 -0.36
N ALA A 137 -22.35 8.17 0.29
CA ALA A 137 -22.79 8.08 1.68
C ALA A 137 -21.91 7.01 2.33
#